data_AF-A0A842P0S6-F1
#
_entry.id   AF-A0A842P0S6-F1
#
_cell.length_a   1.000
_cell.length_b   1.000
_cell.length_c   1.000
_cell.angle_alpha   90.00
_cell.angle_beta   90.00
_cell.angle_gamma   90.00
#
_symmetry.space_group_name_H-M   'P 1'
#
loop_
_entity.id
_entity.type
_entity.pdbx_description
1 polymer ?
#
loop_
_entity_poly.entity_id
_entity_poly.type
_entity_poly.pdbx_seq_one_letter_code
_entity_poly.pdbx_strand_id
1 'polypeptide(L)'
;MSKQEFHVGFKTGTFTGDGQATQAITGVGFQPKRVEIVKHLDGDGDSWVFVKTDRHAADRCTTHYSSYHLNRANRIKSLDADGFTVGNDNINVNEQVYDYCAWG
;
A
#
# COMPACT_ATOMS: atom_id res chain seq x y z
N MET A 1 9.36 -7.11 35.11
CA MET A 1 8.62 -7.51 33.90
C MET A 1 8.36 -6.24 33.11
N SER A 2 9.09 -6.00 32.02
CA SER A 2 8.83 -4.85 31.14
C SER A 2 7.51 -5.09 30.43
N LYS A 3 6.56 -4.18 30.62
CA LYS A 3 5.30 -4.17 29.89
C LYS A 3 5.64 -3.99 28.41
N GLN A 4 5.41 -5.00 27.59
CA GLN A 4 5.54 -4.88 26.15
C GLN A 4 4.38 -3.99 25.68
N GLU A 5 4.67 -2.73 25.37
CA GLU A 5 3.67 -1.83 24.80
C GLU A 5 3.52 -2.17 23.32
N PHE A 6 2.40 -2.80 22.97
CA PHE A 6 1.96 -2.92 21.59
C PHE A 6 1.36 -1.56 21.20
N HIS A 7 2.12 -0.72 20.53
CA HIS A 7 1.56 0.46 19.87
C HIS A 7 0.72 -0.02 18.70
N VAL A 8 -0.61 0.02 18.82
CA VAL A 8 -1.52 -0.17 17.69
C VAL A 8 -1.42 1.10 16.85
N GLY A 9 -0.52 1.11 15.86
CA GLY A 9 -0.39 2.21 14.93
C GLY A 9 -1.54 2.18 13.94
N PHE A 10 -2.25 3.29 13.76
CA PHE A 10 -3.20 3.46 12.65
C PHE A 10 -2.96 4.81 11.99
N LYS A 11 -2.80 4.82 10.67
CA LYS A 11 -2.65 6.05 9.90
C LYS A 11 -3.41 5.95 8.58
N THR A 12 -4.05 7.04 8.20
CA THR A 12 -4.57 7.26 6.85
C THR A 12 -3.81 8.38 6.17
N GLY A 13 -3.86 8.42 4.85
CA GLY A 13 -3.30 9.52 4.08
C GLY A 13 -3.50 9.31 2.59
N THR A 14 -2.88 10.17 1.81
CA THR A 14 -2.91 10.11 0.35
C THR A 14 -1.48 10.17 -0.19
N PHE A 15 -1.27 9.63 -1.37
CA PHE A 15 -0.09 9.91 -2.16
C PHE A 15 -0.47 10.09 -3.64
N THR A 16 0.35 10.86 -4.35
CA THR A 16 0.24 11.02 -5.79
C THR A 16 1.36 10.22 -6.43
N GLY A 17 0.99 9.33 -7.36
CA GLY A 17 1.97 8.55 -8.09
C GLY A 17 2.88 9.43 -8.93
N ASP A 18 4.14 9.04 -9.05
CA ASP A 18 5.19 9.78 -9.76
C ASP A 18 5.64 9.10 -11.06
N GLY A 19 5.01 8.00 -11.44
CA GLY A 19 5.31 7.26 -12.67
C GLY A 19 6.63 6.48 -12.65
N GLN A 20 7.40 6.54 -11.56
CA GLN A 20 8.68 5.84 -11.46
C GLN A 20 8.49 4.35 -11.20
N ALA A 21 9.56 3.58 -11.38
CA ALA A 21 9.55 2.14 -11.15
C ALA A 21 9.15 1.76 -9.70
N THR A 22 9.48 2.63 -8.74
CA THR A 22 9.15 2.48 -7.32
C THR A 22 8.98 3.84 -6.67
N GLN A 23 8.09 3.92 -5.69
CA GLN A 23 7.92 5.11 -4.86
C GLN A 23 7.78 4.69 -3.39
N ALA A 24 8.57 5.31 -2.52
CA ALA A 24 8.51 5.08 -1.07
C ALA A 24 7.57 6.10 -0.43
N ILE A 25 6.60 5.62 0.34
CA ILE A 25 5.66 6.44 1.10
C ILE A 25 6.08 6.37 2.57
N THR A 26 6.74 7.44 3.03
CA THR A 26 7.34 7.54 4.37
C THR A 26 6.51 8.43 5.31
N GLY A 27 6.97 8.59 6.56
CA GLY A 27 6.32 9.42 7.56
C GLY A 27 5.08 8.78 8.17
N VAL A 28 4.92 7.46 8.05
CA VAL A 28 3.80 6.73 8.67
C VAL A 28 3.93 6.68 10.20
N GLY A 29 5.16 6.73 10.71
CA GLY A 29 5.51 6.75 12.14
C GLY A 29 5.73 5.36 12.73
N PHE A 30 5.58 4.30 11.94
CA PHE A 30 5.75 2.90 12.35
C PHE A 30 5.93 2.00 11.12
N GLN A 31 6.44 0.78 11.35
CA GLN A 31 6.42 -0.26 10.34
C GLN A 31 5.02 -0.90 10.27
N PRO A 32 4.29 -0.78 9.15
CA PRO A 32 2.98 -1.38 9.05
C PRO A 32 3.06 -2.91 9.02
N LYS A 33 2.06 -3.57 9.59
CA LYS A 33 1.72 -4.99 9.42
C LYS A 33 0.64 -5.21 8.36
N ARG A 34 -0.12 -4.17 8.05
CA ARG A 34 -1.09 -4.15 6.94
C ARG A 34 -1.12 -2.76 6.30
N VAL A 35 -1.17 -2.73 4.97
CA VAL A 35 -1.45 -1.53 4.17
C VAL A 35 -2.55 -1.87 3.18
N GLU A 36 -3.54 -0.99 3.10
CA GLU A 36 -4.57 -1.00 2.07
C GLU A 36 -4.51 0.31 1.30
N ILE A 37 -4.52 0.23 -0.02
CA ILE A 37 -4.45 1.37 -0.93
C ILE A 37 -5.64 1.32 -1.87
N VAL A 38 -6.33 2.45 -2.03
CA VAL A 38 -7.45 2.60 -2.97
C VAL A 38 -7.03 3.60 -4.05
N LYS A 39 -7.01 3.15 -5.30
CA LYS A 39 -6.81 4.02 -6.45
C LYS A 39 -8.08 4.83 -6.69
N HIS A 40 -7.97 6.15 -6.78
CA HIS A 40 -9.08 7.01 -7.18
C HIS A 40 -9.53 6.65 -8.61
N LEU A 41 -10.81 6.83 -8.93
CA LEU A 41 -11.30 6.62 -10.28
C LEU A 41 -10.53 7.52 -11.27
N ASP A 42 -10.01 6.92 -12.32
CA ASP A 42 -9.37 7.61 -13.44
C ASP A 42 -10.33 7.71 -14.64
N GLY A 43 -9.83 8.30 -15.74
CA GLY A 43 -10.62 8.48 -16.97
C GLY A 43 -11.09 7.18 -17.63
N ASP A 44 -10.47 6.04 -17.29
CA ASP A 44 -10.84 4.72 -17.79
C ASP A 44 -11.90 4.02 -16.91
N GLY A 45 -12.26 4.62 -15.77
CA GLY A 45 -13.27 4.08 -14.85
C GLY A 45 -12.75 2.96 -13.94
N ASP A 46 -11.43 2.81 -13.84
CA ASP A 46 -10.79 1.72 -13.10
C ASP A 46 -10.60 2.07 -11.63
N SER A 47 -11.32 1.39 -10.72
CA SER A 47 -11.03 1.43 -9.28
C SER A 47 -10.37 0.14 -8.81
N TRP A 48 -9.22 0.28 -8.16
CA TRP A 48 -8.43 -0.84 -7.65
C TRP A 48 -8.21 -0.70 -6.15
N VAL A 49 -8.32 -1.81 -5.43
CA VAL A 49 -7.89 -1.92 -4.03
C VAL A 49 -6.69 -2.86 -3.94
N PHE A 50 -5.65 -2.43 -3.26
CA PHE A 50 -4.42 -3.19 -3.05
C PHE A 50 -4.23 -3.44 -1.57
N VAL A 51 -3.96 -4.67 -1.17
CA VAL A 51 -3.78 -5.05 0.24
C VAL A 51 -2.50 -5.85 0.40
N LYS A 52 -1.57 -5.33 1.20
CA LYS A 52 -0.40 -6.08 1.66
C LYS A 52 -0.46 -6.28 3.16
N THR A 53 -0.01 -7.45 3.59
CA THR A 53 0.20 -7.78 5.00
C THR A 53 1.60 -8.33 5.17
N ASP A 54 2.10 -8.35 6.40
CA ASP A 54 3.36 -9.00 6.78
C ASP A 54 3.37 -10.52 6.53
N ARG A 55 2.20 -11.13 6.27
CA ARG A 55 2.05 -12.53 5.87
C ARG A 55 2.22 -12.77 4.36
N HIS A 56 2.20 -11.72 3.54
CA HIS A 56 2.49 -11.88 2.11
C HIS A 56 3.98 -12.12 1.90
N ALA A 57 4.32 -13.10 1.07
CA ALA A 57 5.71 -13.38 0.71
C ALA A 57 6.25 -12.34 -0.28
N ALA A 58 7.50 -11.90 -0.06
CA ALA A 58 8.23 -10.99 -0.95
C ALA A 58 7.40 -9.74 -1.33
N ASP A 59 7.35 -9.40 -2.62
CA ASP A 59 6.68 -8.23 -3.16
C ASP A 59 5.21 -8.47 -3.53
N ARG A 60 4.62 -9.57 -3.06
CA ARG A 60 3.22 -9.91 -3.38
C ARG A 60 2.25 -9.11 -2.53
N CYS A 61 1.10 -8.79 -3.11
CA CYS A 61 -0.07 -8.28 -2.42
C CYS A 61 -1.34 -8.86 -3.05
N THR A 62 -2.45 -8.78 -2.32
CA THR A 62 -3.79 -9.07 -2.86
C THR A 62 -4.32 -7.84 -3.57
N THR A 63 -4.96 -8.01 -4.71
CA THR A 63 -5.62 -6.94 -5.45
C THR A 63 -7.09 -7.26 -5.66
N HIS A 64 -7.94 -6.26 -5.48
CA HIS A 64 -9.36 -6.31 -5.81
C HIS A 64 -9.62 -5.34 -6.96
N TYR A 65 -10.16 -5.86 -8.04
CA TYR A 65 -10.67 -5.09 -9.16
C TYR A 65 -11.90 -5.80 -9.67
N SER A 66 -13.05 -5.13 -9.61
CA SER A 66 -14.34 -5.78 -9.84
C SER A 66 -14.48 -7.04 -8.97
N SER A 67 -15.06 -8.13 -9.48
CA SER A 67 -15.23 -9.41 -8.79
C SER A 67 -13.98 -10.31 -8.75
N TYR A 68 -12.82 -9.83 -9.20
CA TYR A 68 -11.58 -10.62 -9.26
C TYR A 68 -10.62 -10.34 -8.10
N HIS A 69 -10.09 -11.42 -7.52
CA HIS A 69 -9.14 -11.42 -6.41
C HIS A 69 -7.84 -12.09 -6.84
N LEU A 70 -6.74 -11.34 -6.95
CA LEU A 70 -5.49 -11.86 -7.49
C LEU A 70 -4.29 -11.52 -6.59
N ASN A 71 -3.40 -12.49 -6.42
CA ASN A 71 -2.11 -12.30 -5.74
C ASN A 71 -1.04 -11.87 -6.76
N ARG A 72 -0.74 -10.57 -6.81
CA ARG A 72 0.19 -9.98 -7.80
C ARG A 72 1.46 -9.43 -7.14
N ALA A 73 2.56 -9.46 -7.89
CA ALA A 73 3.85 -8.90 -7.51
C ALA A 73 3.96 -7.43 -7.99
N ASN A 74 4.99 -6.71 -7.54
CA ASN A 74 5.33 -5.35 -7.98
C ASN A 74 4.21 -4.29 -7.81
N ARG A 75 3.27 -4.54 -6.88
CA ARG A 75 2.23 -3.62 -6.43
C ARG A 75 2.69 -2.93 -5.14
N ILE A 76 2.16 -3.29 -3.98
CA ILE A 76 2.78 -2.91 -2.70
C ILE A 76 3.98 -3.87 -2.47
N LYS A 77 5.19 -3.37 -2.60
CA LYS A 77 6.42 -4.19 -2.61
C LYS A 77 6.89 -4.53 -1.21
N SER A 78 6.91 -3.57 -0.30
CA SER A 78 7.44 -3.76 1.05
C SER A 78 6.67 -2.97 2.10
N LEU A 79 6.74 -3.46 3.33
CA LEU A 79 6.32 -2.76 4.53
C LEU A 79 7.61 -2.34 5.25
N ASP A 80 7.90 -1.05 5.22
CA ASP A 80 9.19 -0.48 5.60
C ASP A 80 9.14 0.08 7.03
N ALA A 81 10.27 0.44 7.61
CA ALA A 81 10.35 0.87 9.01
C ALA A 81 9.46 2.09 9.37
N ASP A 82 9.20 2.97 8.40
CA ASP A 82 8.41 4.20 8.55
C ASP A 82 7.37 4.36 7.42
N GLY A 83 6.83 3.24 6.93
CA GLY A 83 5.78 3.25 5.90
C GLY A 83 5.84 2.05 4.96
N PHE A 84 5.76 2.30 3.66
CA PHE A 84 5.69 1.25 2.65
C PHE A 84 6.22 1.74 1.29
N THR A 85 6.63 0.79 0.45
CA THR A 85 7.08 1.07 -0.92
C THR A 85 6.13 0.44 -1.91
N VAL A 86 5.69 1.23 -2.91
CA VAL A 86 4.93 0.77 -4.06
C VAL A 86 5.83 0.57 -5.28
N GLY A 87 5.44 -0.36 -6.16
CA GLY A 87 6.00 -0.54 -7.49
C GLY A 87 5.19 0.23 -8.53
N ASN A 88 5.32 -0.17 -9.80
CA ASN A 88 4.71 0.55 -10.92
C ASN A 88 3.65 -0.24 -11.70
N ASP A 89 3.30 -1.44 -11.26
CA ASP A 89 2.18 -2.16 -11.86
C ASP A 89 0.88 -1.49 -11.38
N ASN A 90 0.36 -0.50 -12.11
CA ASN A 90 -0.92 0.19 -11.83
C ASN A 90 -1.17 0.59 -10.34
N ILE A 91 -0.12 1.02 -9.62
CA ILE A 91 -0.17 1.54 -8.23
C ILE A 91 0.80 2.72 -7.99
N ASN A 92 1.38 3.26 -9.06
CA ASN A 92 2.26 4.45 -9.05
C ASN A 92 2.16 5.19 -10.40
N VAL A 93 0.94 5.25 -10.95
CA VAL A 93 0.68 5.99 -12.19
C VAL A 93 0.92 7.49 -11.96
N ASN A 94 1.65 8.15 -12.85
CA ASN A 94 1.96 9.57 -12.72
C ASN A 94 0.68 10.40 -12.58
N GLU A 95 0.66 11.35 -11.64
CA GLU A 95 -0.46 12.24 -11.32
C GLU A 95 -1.73 11.56 -10.77
N GLN A 96 -1.75 10.22 -10.70
CA GLN A 96 -2.85 9.49 -10.10
C GLN A 96 -2.81 9.61 -8.58
N VAL A 97 -3.96 9.92 -7.98
CA VAL A 97 -4.10 9.97 -6.52
C VAL A 97 -4.58 8.61 -5.98
N TYR A 98 -4.01 8.24 -4.84
CA TYR A 98 -4.32 7.04 -4.10
C TYR A 98 -4.56 7.40 -2.63
N ASP A 99 -5.60 6.83 -2.02
CA ASP A 99 -5.78 6.83 -0.57
C ASP A 99 -5.11 5.60 0.03
N TYR A 100 -4.61 5.71 1.26
CA TYR A 100 -4.13 4.55 2.01
C TYR A 100 -4.60 4.54 3.46
N CYS A 101 -4.68 3.33 4.00
CA CYS A 101 -4.78 3.04 5.43
C CYS A 101 -3.64 2.08 5.81
N ALA A 102 -2.96 2.36 6.91
CA ALA A 102 -1.86 1.56 7.44
C ALA A 102 -2.12 1.18 8.91
N TRP A 103 -1.82 -0.08 9.25
CA TRP A 103 -1.92 -0.63 10.61
C TRP A 103 -0.57 -1.20 11.02
N GLY A 104 -0.09 -0.86 12.22
CA GLY A 104 1.16 -1.33 12.84
C GLY A 104 0.96 -2.39 13.92
#